data_AF-A0A7V1LK13-F1
#
_entry.id   AF-A0A7V1LK13-F1
#
_cell.length_a   1.000
_cell.length_b   1.000
_cell.length_c   1.000
_cell.angle_alpha   90.00
_cell.angle_beta   90.00
_cell.angle_gamma   90.00
#
_symmetry.space_group_name_H-M   'P 1'
#
loop_
_entity.id
_entity.type
_entity.pdbx_description
1 polymer ?
#
loop_
_entity_poly.entity_id
_entity_poly.type
_entity_poly.pdbx_seq_one_letter_code
_entity_poly.pdbx_strand_id
1 'polypeptide(L)'
;MPLITERKQVEAIYESAAVRGWVLPAFNTENLTTTEAILAAATEYAAGRGLSDMPVIIGITNNYPSRPQARKYSHGARWELGMRLFLKELEILTSPGSPYAALQVMIHLDHILWDVDAGLLEWDMGQFSSIMFDASTLSLEENIAKTAAFVEKHQRHILIEGACDVIRPASDNDTGLTTPEDAHAYLSKTGVDIIVANLGTEHRASRAGVRYHASLAREISRRLGRGCLCLHGASSVPPEHLGTLFNDGIRRINIWTALERESAAVLLQSMLKHASSIVGADKTRQLLEKGWLGPLVKAENEASVDYCTTAYRQEIVFKAMKEMVKKYYRIFYG
;
A
#
# COMPACT_ATOMS: atom_id res chain seq x y z
N MET A 1 19.07 -10.76 7.75
CA MET A 1 17.65 -11.03 8.06
C MET A 1 16.82 -10.55 6.88
N PRO A 2 15.68 -11.17 6.59
CA PRO A 2 14.81 -10.77 5.49
C PRO A 2 14.16 -9.40 5.68
N LEU A 3 14.00 -8.91 6.92
CA LEU A 3 13.67 -7.51 7.16
C LEU A 3 14.87 -6.62 6.82
N ILE A 4 14.63 -5.66 5.94
CA ILE A 4 15.62 -4.72 5.43
C ILE A 4 15.38 -3.35 6.04
N THR A 5 16.03 -3.02 7.15
CA THR A 5 15.88 -1.71 7.81
C THR A 5 17.10 -0.81 7.63
N GLU A 6 18.25 -1.37 7.24
CA GLU A 6 19.43 -0.57 6.95
C GLU A 6 19.26 0.20 5.64
N ARG A 7 19.34 1.54 5.71
CA ARG A 7 19.20 2.41 4.54
C ARG A 7 20.03 1.98 3.33
N LYS A 8 21.29 1.58 3.52
CA LYS A 8 22.16 1.15 2.40
C LYS A 8 21.62 -0.08 1.66
N GLN A 9 20.97 -1.00 2.38
CA GLN A 9 20.34 -2.16 1.78
C GLN A 9 19.07 -1.76 1.02
N VAL A 10 18.30 -0.82 1.56
CA VAL A 10 17.14 -0.24 0.87
C VAL A 10 17.58 0.43 -0.44
N GLU A 11 18.61 1.28 -0.40
CA GLU A 11 19.18 1.93 -1.59
C GLU A 11 19.61 0.89 -2.64
N ALA A 12 20.34 -0.15 -2.24
CA ALA A 12 20.77 -1.23 -3.14
C ALA A 12 19.58 -1.98 -3.79
N ILE A 13 18.47 -2.16 -3.07
CA ILE A 13 17.25 -2.76 -3.63
C ILE A 13 16.62 -1.84 -4.68
N TYR A 14 16.51 -0.54 -4.41
CA TYR A 14 15.99 0.43 -5.38
C TYR A 14 16.89 0.52 -6.63
N GLU A 15 18.21 0.45 -6.47
CA GLU A 15 19.16 0.41 -7.58
C GLU A 15 19.02 -0.88 -8.41
N SER A 16 18.92 -2.04 -7.76
CA SER A 16 18.69 -3.32 -8.43
C SER A 16 17.36 -3.32 -9.20
N ALA A 17 16.29 -2.81 -8.58
CA ALA A 17 15.00 -2.63 -9.23
C ALA A 17 15.09 -1.70 -10.44
N ALA A 18 15.87 -0.61 -10.33
CA ALA A 18 16.11 0.31 -11.43
C ALA A 18 16.83 -0.36 -12.62
N VAL A 19 17.83 -1.20 -12.38
CA VAL A 19 18.51 -1.97 -13.44
C VAL A 19 17.54 -2.92 -14.15
N ARG A 20 16.59 -3.50 -13.41
CA ARG A 20 15.59 -4.44 -13.93
C ARG A 20 14.38 -3.77 -14.60
N GLY A 21 14.28 -2.44 -14.58
CA GLY A 21 13.10 -1.76 -15.11
C GLY A 21 11.87 -1.86 -14.21
N TRP A 22 12.05 -2.17 -12.93
CA TRP A 22 10.96 -2.47 -12.01
C TRP A 22 10.43 -1.23 -11.29
N VAL A 23 9.12 -1.21 -11.07
CA VAL A 23 8.46 -0.30 -10.11
C VAL A 23 8.16 -1.09 -8.85
N LEU A 24 8.65 -0.64 -7.69
CA LEU A 24 8.42 -1.35 -6.43
C LEU A 24 6.99 -1.08 -5.93
N PRO A 25 6.09 -2.08 -5.84
CA PRO A 25 4.80 -1.89 -5.22
C PRO A 25 4.94 -1.94 -3.70
N ALA A 26 4.37 -0.92 -3.04
CA ALA A 26 4.11 -0.93 -1.62
C ALA A 26 2.65 -1.28 -1.37
N PHE A 27 2.45 -2.40 -0.70
CA PHE A 27 1.14 -2.89 -0.35
C PHE A 27 0.87 -2.56 1.11
N ASN A 28 -0.14 -1.72 1.38
CA ASN A 28 -0.48 -1.48 2.77
C ASN A 28 -1.30 -2.64 3.34
N THR A 29 -1.14 -2.88 4.64
CA THR A 29 -1.82 -3.95 5.39
C THR A 29 -2.53 -3.40 6.63
N GLU A 30 -3.54 -4.12 7.12
CA GLU A 30 -4.30 -3.73 8.32
C GLU A 30 -4.41 -4.83 9.38
N ASN A 31 -3.98 -6.06 9.07
CA ASN A 31 -4.02 -7.20 9.97
C ASN A 31 -3.14 -8.35 9.44
N LEU A 32 -2.99 -9.40 10.26
CA LEU A 32 -2.25 -10.62 9.91
C LEU A 32 -2.64 -11.21 8.56
N THR A 33 -3.94 -11.32 8.27
CA THR A 33 -4.42 -11.95 7.03
C THR A 33 -3.97 -11.19 5.79
N THR A 34 -4.02 -9.86 5.82
CA THR A 34 -3.60 -9.02 4.68
C THR A 34 -2.09 -8.98 4.56
N THR A 35 -1.35 -8.92 5.68
CA THR A 35 0.12 -8.97 5.70
C THR A 35 0.62 -10.27 5.09
N GLU A 36 0.08 -11.40 5.58
CA GLU A 36 0.52 -12.72 5.16
C GLU A 36 0.09 -13.01 3.70
N ALA A 37 -1.05 -12.49 3.23
CA ALA A 37 -1.43 -12.61 1.82
C ALA A 37 -0.40 -11.95 0.89
N ILE A 38 0.16 -10.80 1.28
CA ILE A 38 1.22 -10.11 0.53
C ILE A 38 2.50 -10.95 0.51
N LEU A 39 2.95 -11.42 1.69
CA LEU A 39 4.16 -12.25 1.80
C LEU A 39 4.04 -13.57 1.04
N ALA A 40 2.91 -14.27 1.17
CA ALA A 40 2.65 -15.52 0.46
C ALA A 40 2.60 -15.31 -1.06
N ALA A 41 1.99 -14.22 -1.53
CA ALA A 41 2.00 -13.87 -2.95
C ALA A 41 3.41 -13.65 -3.47
N ALA A 42 4.24 -12.93 -2.72
CA ALA A 42 5.62 -12.66 -3.07
C ALA A 42 6.46 -13.94 -3.11
N THR A 43 6.34 -14.81 -2.10
CA THR A 43 7.05 -16.10 -2.05
C THR A 43 6.66 -16.99 -3.23
N GLU A 44 5.37 -17.14 -3.53
CA GLU A 44 4.91 -17.94 -4.67
C GLU A 44 5.38 -17.36 -6.01
N TYR A 45 5.31 -16.03 -6.17
CA TYR A 45 5.78 -15.36 -7.37
C TYR A 45 7.29 -15.57 -7.57
N ALA A 46 8.07 -15.40 -6.51
CA ALA A 46 9.51 -15.57 -6.50
C ALA A 46 9.91 -17.00 -6.86
N ALA A 47 9.29 -17.99 -6.22
CA ALA A 47 9.53 -19.41 -6.49
C ALA A 47 9.21 -19.77 -7.95
N GLY A 48 8.09 -19.27 -8.49
CA GLY A 48 7.69 -19.50 -9.89
C GLY A 48 8.62 -18.86 -10.93
N ARG A 49 9.48 -17.92 -10.52
CA ARG A 49 10.43 -17.20 -11.39
C ARG A 49 11.89 -17.48 -11.06
N GLY A 50 12.18 -18.29 -10.04
CA GLY A 50 13.54 -18.54 -9.55
C GLY A 50 14.22 -17.30 -8.95
N LEU A 51 13.46 -16.35 -8.42
CA LEU A 51 14.00 -15.15 -7.77
C LEU A 51 14.37 -15.47 -6.32
N SER A 52 15.62 -15.27 -5.95
CA SER A 52 16.13 -15.47 -4.57
C SER A 52 16.19 -14.18 -3.75
N ASP A 53 15.93 -13.04 -4.38
CA ASP A 53 16.09 -11.69 -3.83
C ASP A 53 14.84 -10.82 -4.02
N MET A 54 13.65 -11.42 -3.92
CA MET A 54 12.37 -10.76 -4.22
C MET A 54 12.12 -9.58 -3.24
N PRO A 55 12.10 -8.33 -3.73
CA PRO A 55 11.81 -7.18 -2.87
C PRO A 55 10.31 -7.01 -2.66
N VAL A 56 9.92 -6.80 -1.40
CA VAL A 56 8.54 -6.62 -0.96
C VAL A 56 8.48 -5.41 -0.07
N ILE A 57 7.60 -4.45 -0.36
CA ILE A 57 7.34 -3.31 0.53
C ILE A 57 5.98 -3.53 1.20
N ILE A 58 5.97 -3.57 2.53
CA ILE A 58 4.75 -3.64 3.34
C ILE A 58 4.55 -2.28 3.99
N GLY A 59 3.45 -1.62 3.60
CA GLY A 59 3.08 -0.29 4.05
C GLY A 59 2.12 -0.31 5.25
N ILE A 60 2.20 0.72 6.07
CA ILE A 60 1.16 1.01 7.07
C ILE A 60 1.07 2.51 7.30
N THR A 61 -0.16 3.01 7.42
CA THR A 61 -0.41 4.38 7.91
C THR A 61 -0.61 4.39 9.42
N ASN A 62 -0.29 5.51 10.07
CA ASN A 62 -0.43 5.63 11.52
C ASN A 62 -1.75 6.29 11.94
N ASN A 63 -1.79 7.63 12.01
CA ASN A 63 -3.00 8.39 12.31
C ASN A 63 -3.63 9.08 11.09
N TYR A 64 -3.29 8.65 9.87
CA TYR A 64 -3.81 9.23 8.64
C TYR A 64 -5.36 9.28 8.64
N PRO A 65 -6.01 10.46 8.55
CA PRO A 65 -7.45 10.62 8.80
C PRO A 65 -8.34 9.74 7.94
N SER A 66 -7.95 9.52 6.69
CA SER A 66 -8.77 8.75 5.75
C SER A 66 -8.78 7.24 6.09
N ARG A 67 -7.69 6.73 6.67
CA ARG A 67 -7.53 5.32 7.04
C ARG A 67 -6.39 5.14 8.05
N PRO A 68 -6.60 5.27 9.37
CA PRO A 68 -5.53 5.13 10.37
C PRO A 68 -5.25 3.65 10.67
N GLN A 69 -4.44 2.97 9.86
CA GLN A 69 -4.28 1.51 9.88
C GLN A 69 -3.67 1.00 11.19
N ALA A 70 -2.65 1.65 11.73
CA ALA A 70 -2.06 1.27 13.01
C ALA A 70 -3.08 1.29 14.15
N ARG A 71 -4.04 2.22 14.15
CA ARG A 71 -5.14 2.21 15.15
C ARG A 71 -6.06 1.00 14.96
N LYS A 72 -6.25 0.53 13.73
CA LYS A 72 -7.17 -0.57 13.42
C LYS A 72 -6.58 -1.96 13.65
N TYR A 73 -5.26 -2.05 13.82
CA TYR A 73 -4.55 -3.30 14.06
C TYR A 73 -4.98 -4.02 15.35
N SER A 74 -5.57 -3.28 16.30
CA SER A 74 -6.17 -3.85 17.51
C SER A 74 -7.48 -3.14 17.86
N HIS A 75 -8.41 -3.86 18.49
CA HIS A 75 -9.71 -3.29 18.88
C HIS A 75 -9.59 -2.13 19.89
N GLY A 76 -8.46 -1.99 20.58
CA GLY A 76 -8.21 -0.89 21.52
C GLY A 76 -7.94 0.46 20.86
N ALA A 77 -7.82 0.52 19.52
CA ALA A 77 -7.66 1.76 18.76
C ALA A 77 -6.47 2.66 19.18
N ARG A 78 -5.43 2.07 19.79
CA ARG A 78 -4.18 2.74 20.16
C ARG A 78 -3.12 2.47 19.11
N TRP A 79 -2.63 3.52 18.46
CA TRP A 79 -1.72 3.40 17.33
C TRP A 79 -0.37 2.79 17.77
N GLU A 80 0.11 3.10 18.98
CA GLU A 80 1.37 2.57 19.52
C GLU A 80 1.31 1.06 19.67
N LEU A 81 0.19 0.54 20.18
CA LEU A 81 -0.01 -0.89 20.31
C LEU A 81 -0.08 -1.54 18.93
N GLY A 82 -0.85 -0.96 18.02
CA GLY A 82 -0.99 -1.54 16.69
C GLY A 82 0.29 -1.51 15.86
N MET A 83 1.07 -0.42 15.91
CA MET A 83 2.38 -0.33 15.25
C MET A 83 3.35 -1.38 15.81
N ARG A 84 3.38 -1.59 17.14
CA ARG A 84 4.22 -2.64 17.75
C ARG A 84 3.77 -4.05 17.37
N LEU A 85 2.46 -4.28 17.26
CA LEU A 85 1.92 -5.56 16.78
C LEU A 85 2.33 -5.81 15.32
N PHE A 86 2.16 -4.82 14.45
CA PHE A 86 2.59 -4.88 13.05
C PHE A 86 4.09 -5.19 12.91
N LEU A 87 4.95 -4.47 13.63
CA LEU A 87 6.40 -4.71 13.60
C LEU A 87 6.78 -6.12 14.10
N LYS A 88 6.19 -6.58 15.22
CA LYS A 88 6.46 -7.93 15.72
C LYS A 88 5.90 -9.02 14.82
N GLU A 89 4.75 -8.80 14.22
CA GLU A 89 4.19 -9.73 13.25
C GLU A 89 5.15 -9.92 12.08
N LEU A 90 5.66 -8.83 11.49
CA LEU A 90 6.65 -8.92 10.41
C LEU A 90 7.95 -9.60 10.83
N GLU A 91 8.46 -9.31 12.02
CA GLU A 91 9.65 -9.99 12.56
C GLU A 91 9.45 -11.50 12.68
N ILE A 92 8.30 -11.95 13.19
CA ILE A 92 7.99 -13.37 13.37
C ILE A 92 7.75 -14.03 12.01
N LEU A 93 6.89 -13.44 11.19
CA LEU A 93 6.57 -13.96 9.85
C LEU A 93 7.80 -14.01 8.95
N THR A 94 8.84 -13.24 9.19
CA THR A 94 10.06 -13.29 8.38
C THR A 94 11.24 -13.91 9.15
N SER A 95 11.01 -14.53 10.30
CA SER A 95 12.08 -15.16 11.08
C SER A 95 12.69 -16.38 10.37
N PRO A 96 13.94 -16.79 10.71
CA PRO A 96 14.54 -18.02 10.17
C PRO A 96 13.63 -19.24 10.37
N GLY A 97 13.42 -20.02 9.31
CA GLY A 97 12.50 -21.17 9.32
C GLY A 97 11.06 -20.84 8.90
N SER A 98 10.70 -19.56 8.79
CA SER A 98 9.44 -19.14 8.17
C SER A 98 9.44 -19.40 6.65
N PRO A 99 8.29 -19.71 6.03
CA PRO A 99 8.15 -19.75 4.56
C PRO A 99 8.48 -18.41 3.86
N TYR A 100 8.55 -17.30 4.59
CA TYR A 100 8.82 -15.96 4.04
C TYR A 100 10.28 -15.51 4.28
N ALA A 101 11.14 -16.38 4.82
CA ALA A 101 12.50 -16.03 5.25
C ALA A 101 13.48 -15.66 4.11
N ALA A 102 13.13 -15.99 2.86
CA ALA A 102 13.95 -15.70 1.67
C ALA A 102 13.60 -14.36 0.99
N LEU A 103 12.55 -13.67 1.43
CA LEU A 103 12.15 -12.38 0.86
C LEU A 103 13.06 -11.24 1.35
N GLN A 104 13.11 -10.14 0.60
CA GLN A 104 13.67 -8.87 1.05
C GLN A 104 12.53 -7.92 1.42
N VAL A 105 12.10 -7.95 2.68
CA VAL A 105 10.93 -7.24 3.17
C VAL A 105 11.32 -5.88 3.73
N MET A 106 10.81 -4.83 3.11
CA MET A 106 10.93 -3.44 3.55
C MET A 106 9.64 -2.99 4.25
N ILE A 107 9.79 -2.29 5.36
CA ILE A 107 8.73 -1.70 6.15
C ILE A 107 8.60 -0.22 5.77
N HIS A 108 7.45 0.15 5.22
CA HIS A 108 7.17 1.52 4.80
C HIS A 108 6.12 2.17 5.70
N LEU A 109 6.45 3.35 6.22
CA LEU A 109 5.51 4.22 6.91
C LEU A 109 4.82 5.14 5.90
N ASP A 110 3.52 4.95 5.68
CA ASP A 110 2.74 5.66 4.67
C ASP A 110 1.97 6.84 5.26
N HIS A 111 1.97 7.99 4.59
CA HIS A 111 1.32 9.23 5.03
C HIS A 111 1.55 9.57 6.52
N ILE A 112 2.82 9.61 6.96
CA ILE A 112 3.13 10.04 8.33
C ILE A 112 3.06 11.55 8.39
N LEU A 113 2.00 12.03 9.04
CA LEU A 113 1.71 13.45 9.10
C LEU A 113 2.67 14.15 10.05
N TRP A 114 3.22 15.28 9.61
CA TRP A 114 4.22 16.06 10.37
C TRP A 114 3.75 16.47 11.77
N ASP A 115 2.44 16.61 11.99
CA ASP A 115 1.81 17.06 13.23
C ASP A 115 1.15 15.91 14.00
N VAL A 116 0.16 15.24 13.41
CA VAL A 116 -0.67 14.23 14.08
C VAL A 116 0.17 13.01 14.50
N ASP A 117 1.23 12.70 13.74
CA ASP A 117 2.11 11.57 14.01
C ASP A 117 3.41 11.97 14.73
N ALA A 118 3.49 13.15 15.33
CA ALA A 118 4.67 13.61 16.07
C ALA A 118 5.19 12.58 17.09
N GLY A 119 4.30 11.87 17.78
CA GLY A 119 4.70 10.80 18.72
C GLY A 119 5.40 9.60 18.07
N LEU A 120 5.04 9.24 16.83
CA LEU A 120 5.73 8.20 16.06
C LEU A 120 7.06 8.71 15.50
N LEU A 121 7.12 9.99 15.10
CA LEU A 121 8.35 10.62 14.58
C LEU A 121 9.47 10.71 15.62
N GLU A 122 9.16 10.58 16.92
CA GLU A 122 10.15 10.45 18.00
C GLU A 122 10.66 9.01 18.21
N TRP A 123 10.09 8.01 17.52
CA TRP A 123 10.62 6.65 17.57
C TRP A 123 11.94 6.53 16.81
N ASP A 124 12.67 5.44 17.04
CA ASP A 124 13.84 5.11 16.24
C ASP A 124 13.43 4.84 14.79
N MET A 125 13.72 5.75 13.87
CA MET A 125 13.43 5.58 12.45
C MET A 125 14.25 4.44 11.81
N GLY A 126 15.36 4.01 12.42
CA GLY A 126 16.19 2.91 11.93
C GLY A 126 15.52 1.53 12.03
N GLN A 127 14.35 1.42 12.64
CA GLN A 127 13.53 0.20 12.63
C GLN A 127 12.61 0.09 11.40
N PHE A 128 12.54 1.14 10.57
CA PHE A 128 11.76 1.16 9.33
C PHE A 128 12.69 1.32 8.12
N SER A 129 12.23 0.89 6.95
CA SER A 129 13.01 0.95 5.71
C SER A 129 12.83 2.27 4.99
N SER A 130 11.59 2.75 4.95
CA SER A 130 11.24 4.01 4.33
C SER A 130 10.05 4.67 5.03
N ILE A 131 9.95 5.99 4.86
CA ILE A 131 8.85 6.81 5.38
C ILE A 131 8.42 7.79 4.31
N MET A 132 7.10 7.95 4.14
CA MET A 132 6.52 9.13 3.53
C MET A 132 6.28 10.16 4.63
N PHE A 133 7.14 11.17 4.69
CA PHE A 133 6.92 12.34 5.55
C PHE A 133 5.97 13.30 4.82
N ASP A 134 4.78 13.46 5.38
CA ASP A 134 3.68 14.17 4.75
C ASP A 134 3.39 15.49 5.46
N ALA A 135 3.95 16.57 4.89
CA ALA A 135 3.63 17.95 5.23
C ALA A 135 2.87 18.65 4.09
N SER A 136 2.25 17.88 3.19
CA SER A 136 1.61 18.39 1.98
C SER A 136 0.43 19.35 2.24
N THR A 137 -0.20 19.26 3.41
CA THR A 137 -1.32 20.15 3.79
C THR A 137 -0.89 21.58 4.09
N LEU A 138 0.41 21.83 4.26
CA LEU A 138 0.98 23.16 4.46
C LEU A 138 1.21 23.88 3.12
N SER A 139 1.58 25.16 3.17
CA SER A 139 2.12 25.84 1.98
C SER A 139 3.38 25.14 1.48
N LEU A 140 3.69 25.22 0.18
CA LEU A 140 4.88 24.58 -0.39
C LEU A 140 6.17 24.99 0.34
N GLU A 141 6.29 26.26 0.75
CA GLU A 141 7.44 26.76 1.49
C GLU A 141 7.56 26.13 2.88
N GLU A 142 6.47 26.08 3.64
CA GLU A 142 6.45 25.45 4.97
C GLU A 142 6.66 23.93 4.90
N ASN A 143 6.08 23.29 3.88
CA ASN A 143 6.28 21.87 3.59
C ASN A 143 7.76 21.59 3.31
N ILE A 144 8.40 22.37 2.44
CA ILE A 144 9.84 22.26 2.18
C ILE A 144 10.65 22.43 3.46
N ALA A 145 10.36 23.45 4.27
CA ALA A 145 11.09 23.70 5.51
C ALA A 145 10.95 22.54 6.52
N LYS A 146 9.74 22.03 6.71
CA LYS A 146 9.46 20.88 7.61
C LYS A 146 10.13 19.60 7.11
N THR A 147 9.98 19.30 5.83
CA THR A 147 10.56 18.10 5.21
C THR A 147 12.08 18.16 5.22
N ALA A 148 12.70 19.31 4.91
CA ALA A 148 14.15 19.48 4.98
C ALA A 148 14.70 19.24 6.39
N ALA A 149 14.02 19.74 7.44
CA ALA A 149 14.41 19.49 8.82
C ALA A 149 14.32 17.99 9.19
N PHE A 150 13.29 17.29 8.71
CA PHE A 150 13.17 15.85 8.91
C PHE A 150 14.27 15.08 8.17
N VAL A 151 14.57 15.44 6.92
CA VAL A 151 15.67 14.86 6.12
C VAL A 151 17.01 15.09 6.82
N GLU A 152 17.30 16.30 7.29
CA GLU A 152 18.55 16.61 8.00
C GLU A 152 18.78 15.67 9.19
N LYS A 153 17.72 15.40 9.96
CA LYS A 153 17.76 14.53 11.15
C LYS A 153 17.85 13.03 10.80
N HIS A 154 17.16 12.56 9.75
CA HIS A 154 16.90 11.13 9.56
C HIS A 154 17.47 10.50 8.28
N GLN A 155 17.99 11.28 7.33
CA GLN A 155 18.48 10.77 6.03
C GLN A 155 19.58 9.71 6.13
N ARG A 156 20.27 9.58 7.26
CA ARG A 156 21.30 8.54 7.45
C ARG A 156 20.72 7.18 7.86
N HIS A 157 19.47 7.14 8.28
CA HIS A 157 18.86 5.97 8.92
C HIS A 157 17.74 5.34 8.09
N ILE A 158 16.98 6.15 7.35
CA ILE A 158 15.77 5.72 6.63
C ILE A 158 15.71 6.38 5.25
N LEU A 159 15.10 5.71 4.27
CA LEU A 159 14.77 6.32 2.98
C LEU A 159 13.54 7.23 3.13
N ILE A 160 13.60 8.45 2.62
CA ILE A 160 12.57 9.47 2.85
C ILE A 160 11.85 9.80 1.53
N GLU A 161 10.55 9.51 1.50
CA GLU A 161 9.63 10.05 0.51
C GLU A 161 9.03 11.36 1.04
N GLY A 162 9.01 12.40 0.22
CA GLY A 162 8.38 13.68 0.55
C GLY A 162 7.13 13.93 -0.30
N ALA A 163 6.04 14.31 0.35
CA ALA A 163 4.80 14.69 -0.32
C ALA A 163 4.87 16.13 -0.82
N CYS A 164 5.17 16.35 -2.11
CA CYS A 164 5.33 17.70 -2.67
C CYS A 164 4.00 18.47 -2.68
N ASP A 165 2.88 17.77 -2.89
CA ASP A 165 1.55 18.34 -2.95
C ASP A 165 0.51 17.40 -2.33
N VAL A 166 -0.66 17.94 -1.97
CA VAL A 166 -1.77 17.16 -1.45
C VAL A 166 -2.36 16.35 -2.59
N ILE A 167 -2.41 15.03 -2.42
CA ILE A 167 -3.18 14.16 -3.30
C ILE A 167 -4.66 14.33 -2.94
N ARG A 168 -5.33 15.28 -3.60
CA ARG A 168 -6.76 15.54 -3.43
C ARG A 168 -7.59 14.76 -4.45
N PRO A 169 -8.86 14.45 -4.12
CA PRO A 169 -9.84 14.09 -5.14
C PRO A 169 -9.90 15.19 -6.21
N ALA A 170 -9.88 14.80 -7.48
CA ALA A 170 -10.01 15.76 -8.58
C ALA A 170 -11.30 16.59 -8.39
N SER A 171 -11.16 17.91 -8.38
CA SER A 171 -12.25 18.84 -8.66
C SER A 171 -12.34 19.06 -10.17
N ASP A 172 -13.50 19.51 -10.69
CA ASP A 172 -13.77 19.67 -12.13
C ASP A 172 -12.78 20.59 -12.88
N ASN A 173 -11.87 21.27 -12.17
CA ASN A 173 -10.70 21.93 -12.73
C ASN A 173 -9.43 21.27 -12.17
N ASP A 174 -8.50 20.88 -13.05
CA ASP A 174 -7.15 20.32 -12.81
C ASP A 174 -6.20 21.26 -12.02
N THR A 175 -6.71 22.06 -11.09
CA THR A 175 -6.03 23.18 -10.42
C THR A 175 -5.12 22.75 -9.25
N GLY A 176 -4.41 21.64 -9.38
CA GLY A 176 -3.52 21.16 -8.30
C GLY A 176 -2.52 20.09 -8.69
N LEU A 177 -2.21 19.93 -9.98
CA LEU A 177 -1.12 19.04 -10.40
C LEU A 177 0.23 19.65 -10.01
N THR A 178 1.16 18.81 -9.57
CA THR A 178 2.51 19.26 -9.24
C THR A 178 3.24 19.70 -10.51
N THR A 179 3.78 20.92 -10.53
CA THR A 179 4.55 21.41 -11.66
C THR A 179 5.99 20.86 -11.66
N PRO A 180 6.66 20.74 -12.82
CA PRO A 180 8.09 20.40 -12.88
C PRO A 180 8.98 21.35 -12.07
N GLU A 181 8.64 22.64 -12.02
CA GLU A 181 9.33 23.67 -11.25
C GLU A 181 9.19 23.42 -9.75
N ASP A 182 7.97 23.17 -9.26
CA ASP A 182 7.71 22.90 -7.85
C ASP A 182 8.38 21.60 -7.42
N ALA A 183 8.27 20.53 -8.21
CA ALA A 183 8.94 19.27 -7.93
C ALA A 183 10.47 19.43 -7.84
N HIS A 184 11.07 20.21 -8.75
CA HIS A 184 12.50 20.50 -8.73
C HIS A 184 12.90 21.31 -7.50
N ALA A 185 12.18 22.39 -7.21
CA ALA A 185 12.42 23.21 -6.03
C ALA A 185 12.27 22.39 -4.74
N TYR A 186 11.25 21.53 -4.68
CA TYR A 186 10.99 20.64 -3.56
C TYR A 186 12.15 19.67 -3.35
N LEU A 187 12.57 18.94 -4.39
CA LEU A 187 13.70 17.99 -4.29
C LEU A 187 14.98 18.69 -3.85
N SER A 188 15.33 19.79 -4.51
CA SER A 188 16.60 20.48 -4.28
C SER A 188 16.69 21.12 -2.90
N LYS A 189 15.57 21.57 -2.33
CA LYS A 189 15.55 22.23 -1.02
C LYS A 189 15.31 21.26 0.13
N THR A 190 14.66 20.12 -0.11
CA THR A 190 14.38 19.13 0.94
C THR A 190 15.44 18.04 1.04
N GLY A 191 16.02 17.61 -0.09
CA GLY A 191 16.95 16.49 -0.14
C GLY A 191 16.28 15.12 0.03
N VAL A 192 14.96 15.00 -0.18
CA VAL A 192 14.27 13.70 -0.14
C VAL A 192 14.78 12.74 -1.22
N ASP A 193 14.62 11.43 -0.97
CA ASP A 193 15.05 10.38 -1.89
C ASP A 193 14.05 10.19 -3.05
N ILE A 194 12.77 10.32 -2.71
CA ILE A 194 11.62 10.09 -3.59
C ILE A 194 10.60 11.20 -3.38
N ILE A 195 9.98 11.65 -4.47
CA ILE A 195 8.92 12.66 -4.45
C ILE A 195 7.59 11.98 -4.73
N VAL A 196 6.62 12.23 -3.86
CA VAL A 196 5.22 11.99 -4.16
C VAL A 196 4.66 13.26 -4.82
N ALA A 197 4.37 13.17 -6.12
CA ALA A 197 3.82 14.27 -6.90
C ALA A 197 2.33 14.01 -7.19
N ASN A 198 1.53 15.07 -7.25
CA ASN A 198 0.16 14.97 -7.72
C ASN A 198 0.15 14.88 -9.25
N LEU A 199 -0.09 13.66 -9.74
CA LEU A 199 -0.12 13.31 -11.17
C LEU A 199 -1.55 13.02 -11.66
N GLY A 200 -2.55 13.58 -10.97
CA GLY A 200 -3.98 13.41 -11.25
C GLY A 200 -4.55 12.07 -10.81
N THR A 201 -3.80 11.31 -9.99
CA THR A 201 -4.28 10.07 -9.39
C THR A 201 -4.89 10.32 -8.02
N GLU A 202 -5.99 9.64 -7.69
CA GLU A 202 -6.63 9.72 -6.37
C GLU A 202 -6.49 8.39 -5.61
N HIS A 203 -6.41 8.48 -4.28
CA HIS A 203 -6.50 7.34 -3.36
C HIS A 203 -7.76 6.47 -3.52
N ARG A 204 -8.85 7.02 -4.07
CA ARG A 204 -10.18 6.40 -4.12
C ARG A 204 -10.87 6.64 -5.47
N ALA A 205 -10.48 5.88 -6.48
CA ALA A 205 -11.09 5.83 -7.82
C ALA A 205 -12.60 5.49 -7.79
N SER A 206 -13.41 6.46 -7.38
CA SER A 206 -14.88 6.37 -7.29
C SER A 206 -15.56 7.41 -8.18
N ARG A 207 -14.81 8.38 -8.70
CA ARG A 207 -15.29 9.41 -9.62
C ARG A 207 -14.87 9.10 -11.05
N ALA A 208 -15.81 9.20 -11.99
CA ALA A 208 -15.51 9.23 -13.41
C ALA A 208 -14.65 10.49 -13.72
N GLY A 209 -13.58 10.34 -14.51
CA GLY A 209 -12.74 11.46 -14.95
C GLY A 209 -11.34 11.57 -14.33
N VAL A 210 -10.99 10.76 -13.33
CA VAL A 210 -9.63 10.71 -12.78
C VAL A 210 -8.68 10.10 -13.81
N ARG A 211 -7.62 10.81 -14.20
CA ARG A 211 -6.67 10.39 -15.24
C ARG A 211 -5.25 10.57 -14.76
N TYR A 212 -4.44 9.51 -14.88
CA TYR A 212 -3.01 9.60 -14.68
C TYR A 212 -2.33 10.41 -15.81
N HIS A 213 -1.56 11.44 -15.45
CA HIS A 213 -0.86 12.33 -16.40
C HIS A 213 0.58 11.85 -16.68
N ALA A 214 0.72 10.79 -17.49
CA ALA A 214 2.03 10.21 -17.83
C ALA A 214 3.02 11.20 -18.48
N SER A 215 2.54 12.15 -19.29
CA SER A 215 3.39 13.17 -19.91
C SER A 215 4.01 14.11 -18.87
N LEU A 216 3.24 14.50 -17.86
CA LEU A 216 3.70 15.33 -16.75
C LEU A 216 4.70 14.57 -15.88
N ALA A 217 4.45 13.29 -15.58
CA ALA A 217 5.39 12.44 -14.87
C ALA A 217 6.76 12.38 -15.57
N ARG A 218 6.77 12.18 -16.89
CA ARG A 218 8.01 12.22 -17.70
C ARG A 218 8.69 13.58 -17.69
N GLU A 219 7.92 14.65 -17.73
CA GLU A 219 8.45 16.01 -17.69
C GLU A 219 9.14 16.32 -16.36
N ILE A 220 8.47 16.02 -15.24
CA ILE A 220 9.04 16.10 -13.90
C ILE A 220 10.29 15.22 -13.83
N SER A 221 10.21 13.94 -14.21
CA SER A 221 11.36 13.03 -14.14
C SER A 221 12.57 13.53 -14.94
N ARG A 222 12.37 14.13 -16.12
CA ARG A 222 13.46 14.75 -16.90
C ARG A 222 14.04 15.95 -16.16
N ARG A 223 13.20 16.81 -15.57
CA ARG A 223 13.64 18.00 -14.83
C ARG A 223 14.45 17.65 -13.58
N LEU A 224 14.10 16.56 -12.90
CA LEU A 224 14.81 16.05 -11.73
C LEU A 224 16.10 15.30 -12.08
N GLY A 225 16.29 14.91 -13.35
CA GLY A 225 17.47 14.19 -13.82
C GLY A 225 17.58 12.74 -13.34
N ARG A 226 16.59 12.24 -12.60
CA ARG A 226 16.48 10.86 -12.13
C ARG A 226 15.02 10.45 -12.00
N GLY A 227 14.73 9.17 -12.15
CA GLY A 227 13.42 8.64 -11.78
C GLY A 227 13.38 8.49 -10.27
N CYS A 228 12.75 9.43 -9.57
CA CYS A 228 12.56 9.39 -8.12
C CYS A 228 11.09 9.66 -7.77
N LEU A 229 10.15 9.30 -8.65
CA LEU A 229 8.75 9.56 -8.42
C LEU A 229 8.07 8.37 -7.74
N CYS A 230 7.19 8.68 -6.80
CA CYS A 230 6.26 7.75 -6.19
C CYS A 230 4.84 8.09 -6.64
N LEU A 231 4.10 7.07 -7.06
CA LEU A 231 2.71 7.21 -7.49
C LEU A 231 1.77 6.68 -6.42
N HIS A 232 0.86 7.53 -5.98
CA HIS A 232 -0.24 7.14 -5.10
C HIS A 232 -1.50 6.87 -5.91
N GLY A 233 -2.40 6.04 -5.40
CA GLY A 233 -3.68 5.81 -6.05
C GLY A 233 -3.60 4.95 -7.31
N ALA A 234 -2.88 3.82 -7.25
CA ALA A 234 -2.77 2.86 -8.35
C ALA A 234 -4.11 2.45 -8.98
N SER A 235 -5.19 2.44 -8.18
CA SER A 235 -6.55 2.13 -8.64
C SER A 235 -7.12 3.12 -9.67
N SER A 236 -6.52 4.30 -9.78
CA SER A 236 -6.90 5.35 -10.74
C SER A 236 -6.07 5.31 -12.03
N VAL A 237 -5.08 4.42 -12.09
CA VAL A 237 -4.24 4.23 -13.28
C VAL A 237 -4.88 3.16 -14.16
N PRO A 238 -5.18 3.46 -15.44
CA PRO A 238 -5.71 2.45 -16.35
C PRO A 238 -4.75 1.25 -16.46
N PRO A 239 -5.25 0.00 -16.51
CA PRO A 239 -4.41 -1.19 -16.52
C PRO A 239 -3.30 -1.17 -17.59
N GLU A 240 -3.58 -0.60 -18.75
CA GLU A 240 -2.65 -0.44 -19.87
C GLU A 240 -1.45 0.47 -19.57
N HIS A 241 -1.59 1.40 -18.60
CA HIS A 241 -0.53 2.32 -18.20
C HIS A 241 0.34 1.78 -17.05
N LEU A 242 -0.16 0.82 -16.26
CA LEU A 242 0.57 0.29 -15.11
C LEU A 242 1.92 -0.33 -15.50
N GLY A 243 1.99 -0.98 -16.66
CA GLY A 243 3.22 -1.61 -17.16
C GLY A 243 4.27 -0.62 -17.70
N THR A 244 3.90 0.65 -17.94
CA THR A 244 4.83 1.66 -18.49
C THR A 244 5.34 2.65 -17.45
N LEU A 245 4.88 2.56 -16.20
CA LEU A 245 5.17 3.54 -15.15
C LEU A 245 6.66 3.76 -14.92
N PHE A 246 7.49 2.72 -15.06
CA PHE A 246 8.94 2.85 -14.94
C PHE A 246 9.51 3.87 -15.94
N ASN A 247 9.05 3.81 -17.20
CA ASN A 247 9.48 4.71 -18.27
C ASN A 247 8.99 6.14 -18.06
N ASP A 248 7.97 6.32 -17.21
CA ASP A 248 7.49 7.63 -16.80
C ASP A 248 8.31 8.25 -15.66
N GLY A 249 9.27 7.51 -15.09
CA GLY A 249 10.11 7.94 -13.97
C GLY A 249 9.60 7.51 -12.59
N ILE A 250 8.50 6.73 -12.55
CA ILE A 250 7.95 6.16 -11.33
C ILE A 250 8.84 5.00 -10.86
N ARG A 251 9.27 5.03 -9.60
CA ARG A 251 10.05 3.96 -8.96
C ARG A 251 9.27 3.17 -7.94
N ARG A 252 8.24 3.77 -7.38
CA ARG A 252 7.45 3.17 -6.32
C ARG A 252 5.98 3.51 -6.52
N ILE A 253 5.11 2.56 -6.21
CA ILE A 253 3.66 2.75 -6.30
C ILE A 253 2.95 2.25 -5.06
N ASN A 254 1.96 3.01 -4.62
CA ASN A 254 1.21 2.75 -3.40
C ASN A 254 -0.13 2.04 -3.69
N ILE A 255 -0.38 0.90 -3.03
CA ILE A 255 -1.52 0.01 -3.32
C ILE A 255 -2.18 -0.43 -2.02
N TRP A 256 -3.46 -0.09 -1.88
CA TRP A 256 -4.29 -0.56 -0.76
C TRP A 256 -5.76 -0.71 -1.13
N THR A 257 -6.38 0.38 -1.61
CA THR A 257 -7.84 0.44 -1.88
C THR A 257 -8.34 -0.68 -2.79
N ALA A 258 -7.59 -1.03 -3.85
CA ALA A 258 -7.95 -2.13 -4.73
C ALA A 258 -8.00 -3.46 -3.98
N LEU A 259 -6.94 -3.79 -3.21
CA LEU A 259 -6.83 -5.05 -2.47
C LEU A 259 -8.03 -5.25 -1.54
N GLU A 260 -8.37 -4.23 -0.75
CA GLU A 260 -9.50 -4.30 0.19
C GLU A 260 -10.86 -4.34 -0.51
N ARG A 261 -11.08 -3.47 -1.50
CA ARG A 261 -12.38 -3.37 -2.17
C ARG A 261 -12.72 -4.64 -2.95
N GLU A 262 -11.77 -5.18 -3.70
CA GLU A 262 -12.01 -6.33 -4.56
C GLU A 262 -12.06 -7.63 -3.76
N SER A 263 -11.21 -7.81 -2.75
CA SER A 263 -11.30 -8.99 -1.86
C SER A 263 -12.61 -9.01 -1.07
N ALA A 264 -13.12 -7.84 -0.64
CA ALA A 264 -14.43 -7.73 0.00
C ALA A 264 -15.60 -8.15 -0.93
N ALA A 265 -15.51 -7.85 -2.23
CA ALA A 265 -16.50 -8.29 -3.20
C ALA A 265 -16.50 -9.83 -3.35
N VAL A 266 -15.32 -10.46 -3.36
CA VAL A 266 -15.18 -11.93 -3.38
C VAL A 266 -15.73 -12.55 -2.09
N LEU A 267 -15.44 -11.95 -0.94
CA LEU A 267 -16.02 -12.36 0.34
C LEU A 267 -17.54 -12.32 0.30
N LEU A 268 -18.13 -11.20 -0.11
CA LEU A 268 -19.59 -11.06 -0.22
C LEU A 268 -20.19 -12.14 -1.13
N GLN A 269 -19.60 -12.36 -2.30
CA GLN A 269 -20.09 -13.38 -3.23
C GLN A 269 -20.05 -14.77 -2.60
N SER A 270 -18.97 -15.12 -1.89
CA SER A 270 -18.85 -16.39 -1.18
C SER A 270 -19.91 -16.51 -0.08
N MET A 271 -20.07 -15.47 0.74
CA MET A 271 -21.06 -15.45 1.83
C MET A 271 -22.50 -15.65 1.30
N LEU A 272 -22.83 -15.07 0.14
CA LEU A 272 -24.14 -15.26 -0.50
C LEU A 272 -24.32 -16.68 -1.05
N LYS A 273 -23.30 -17.24 -1.72
CA LYS A 273 -23.32 -18.61 -2.24
C LYS A 273 -23.49 -19.64 -1.13
N HIS A 274 -22.90 -19.39 0.03
CA HIS A 274 -22.90 -20.30 1.18
C HIS A 274 -23.87 -19.87 2.28
N ALA A 275 -24.85 -18.99 2.00
CA ALA A 275 -25.76 -18.45 3.00
C ALA A 275 -26.46 -19.54 3.84
N SER A 276 -26.94 -20.62 3.20
CA SER A 276 -27.57 -21.73 3.92
C SER A 276 -26.61 -22.49 4.82
N SER A 277 -25.34 -22.64 4.43
CA SER A 277 -24.33 -23.26 5.29
C SER A 277 -23.90 -22.35 6.45
N ILE A 278 -24.10 -21.03 6.32
CA ILE A 278 -23.76 -20.05 7.37
C ILE A 278 -24.88 -19.93 8.41
N VAL A 279 -26.14 -19.82 7.97
CA VAL A 279 -27.26 -19.53 8.89
C VAL A 279 -28.26 -20.68 9.05
N GLY A 280 -28.12 -21.76 8.27
CA GLY A 280 -29.06 -22.89 8.22
C GLY A 280 -30.28 -22.61 7.35
N ALA A 281 -30.87 -23.68 6.81
CA ALA A 281 -31.97 -23.64 5.85
C ALA A 281 -33.18 -22.81 6.33
N ASP A 282 -33.62 -22.97 7.58
CA ASP A 282 -34.75 -22.21 8.13
C ASP A 282 -34.49 -20.70 8.12
N LYS A 283 -33.29 -20.27 8.56
CA LYS A 283 -32.95 -18.86 8.59
C LYS A 283 -32.75 -18.29 7.18
N THR A 284 -32.22 -19.09 6.25
CA THR A 284 -32.12 -18.70 4.84
C THR A 284 -33.49 -18.48 4.22
N ARG A 285 -34.48 -19.36 4.47
CA ARG A 285 -35.88 -19.15 4.04
C ARG A 285 -36.44 -17.84 4.58
N GLN A 286 -36.25 -17.55 5.86
CA GLN A 286 -36.70 -16.28 6.45
C GLN A 286 -36.05 -15.04 5.79
N LEU A 287 -34.77 -15.12 5.41
CA LEU A 287 -34.07 -14.01 4.75
C LEU A 287 -34.52 -13.83 3.29
N LEU A 288 -34.85 -14.92 2.60
CA LEU A 288 -35.45 -14.90 1.25
C LEU A 288 -36.86 -14.27 1.29
N GLU A 289 -37.72 -14.70 2.22
CA GLU A 289 -39.08 -14.16 2.39
C GLU A 289 -39.08 -12.65 2.67
N LYS A 290 -38.08 -12.17 3.41
CA LYS A 290 -37.90 -10.74 3.70
C LYS A 290 -37.22 -9.95 2.57
N GLY A 291 -36.80 -10.60 1.48
CA GLY A 291 -36.13 -9.97 0.34
C GLY A 291 -34.67 -9.53 0.57
N TRP A 292 -34.01 -10.03 1.62
CA TRP A 292 -32.59 -9.72 1.88
C TRP A 292 -31.63 -10.57 1.04
N LEU A 293 -32.10 -11.74 0.58
CA LEU A 293 -31.36 -12.63 -0.30
C LEU A 293 -32.04 -12.68 -1.67
N GLY A 294 -31.23 -12.75 -2.72
CA GLY A 294 -31.73 -12.91 -4.08
C GLY A 294 -32.27 -14.32 -4.35
N PRO A 295 -33.09 -14.49 -5.40
CA PRO A 295 -33.78 -15.75 -5.71
C PRO A 295 -32.83 -16.91 -6.10
N LEU A 296 -31.55 -16.63 -6.36
CA LEU A 296 -30.54 -17.63 -6.67
C LEU A 296 -29.98 -18.33 -5.42
N VAL A 297 -30.27 -17.82 -4.21
CA VAL A 297 -29.81 -18.44 -2.97
C VAL A 297 -30.74 -19.59 -2.58
N LYS A 298 -30.18 -20.76 -2.32
CA LYS A 298 -30.91 -21.98 -1.98
C LYS A 298 -30.84 -22.28 -0.49
N ALA A 299 -31.97 -22.65 0.12
CA ALA A 299 -32.09 -22.97 1.54
C ALA A 299 -32.08 -24.49 1.77
N GLU A 300 -30.97 -25.13 1.41
CA GLU A 300 -30.85 -26.59 1.34
C GLU A 300 -29.92 -27.19 2.42
N ASN A 301 -29.05 -26.38 3.02
CA ASN A 301 -28.00 -26.86 3.92
C ASN A 301 -28.31 -26.53 5.38
N GLU A 302 -27.90 -27.42 6.28
CA GLU A 302 -27.77 -27.12 7.71
C GLU A 302 -26.61 -26.14 7.96
N ALA A 303 -26.67 -25.45 9.09
CA ALA A 303 -25.58 -24.57 9.51
C ALA A 303 -24.34 -25.39 9.85
N SER A 304 -23.17 -24.96 9.37
CA SER A 304 -21.88 -25.56 9.70
C SER A 304 -20.95 -24.50 10.30
N VAL A 305 -20.30 -24.86 11.41
CA VAL A 305 -19.31 -24.01 12.10
C VAL A 305 -18.18 -23.61 11.16
N ASP A 306 -17.83 -24.46 10.19
CA ASP A 306 -16.78 -24.18 9.20
C ASP A 306 -17.05 -22.90 8.42
N TYR A 307 -18.31 -22.53 8.19
CA TYR A 307 -18.70 -21.33 7.44
C TYR A 307 -18.97 -20.11 8.35
N CYS A 308 -19.12 -20.33 9.66
CA CYS A 308 -19.42 -19.30 10.65
C CYS A 308 -18.16 -18.61 11.20
N THR A 309 -17.01 -19.28 11.13
CA THR A 309 -15.77 -18.80 11.76
C THR A 309 -15.18 -17.57 11.07
N THR A 310 -14.38 -16.81 11.83
CA THR A 310 -13.56 -15.74 11.25
C THR A 310 -12.50 -16.31 10.31
N ALA A 311 -12.00 -17.52 10.58
CA ALA A 311 -11.06 -18.22 9.72
C ALA A 311 -11.61 -18.42 8.29
N TYR A 312 -12.87 -18.81 8.13
CA TYR A 312 -13.48 -18.92 6.80
C TYR A 312 -13.49 -17.61 6.02
N ARG A 313 -13.90 -16.52 6.68
CA ARG A 313 -13.93 -15.19 6.07
C ARG A 313 -12.53 -14.70 5.70
N GLN A 314 -11.57 -14.91 6.60
CA GLN A 314 -10.16 -14.57 6.38
C GLN A 314 -9.55 -15.38 5.24
N GLU A 315 -9.85 -16.68 5.12
CA GLU A 315 -9.33 -17.53 4.04
C GLU A 315 -9.78 -17.05 2.65
N ILE A 316 -11.02 -16.56 2.53
CA ILE A 316 -11.52 -16.00 1.27
C ILE A 316 -10.76 -14.72 0.92
N VAL A 317 -10.61 -13.80 1.89
CA VAL A 317 -9.88 -12.54 1.70
C VAL A 317 -8.42 -12.81 1.38
N PHE A 318 -7.77 -13.71 2.13
CA PHE A 318 -6.39 -14.14 1.94
C PHE A 318 -6.13 -14.62 0.51
N LYS A 319 -6.94 -15.59 0.04
CA LYS A 319 -6.81 -16.13 -1.32
C LYS A 319 -7.02 -15.07 -2.39
N ALA A 320 -8.07 -14.25 -2.24
CA ALA A 320 -8.37 -13.20 -3.21
C ALA A 320 -7.24 -12.18 -3.29
N MET A 321 -6.79 -11.66 -2.14
CA MET A 321 -5.72 -10.67 -2.05
C MET A 321 -4.39 -11.21 -2.57
N LYS A 322 -4.05 -12.47 -2.24
CA LYS A 322 -2.83 -13.13 -2.74
C LYS A 322 -2.78 -13.15 -4.27
N GLU A 323 -3.89 -13.51 -4.93
CA GLU A 323 -3.95 -13.48 -6.41
C GLU A 323 -3.84 -12.07 -6.99
N MET A 324 -4.42 -11.07 -6.32
CA MET A 324 -4.31 -9.67 -6.74
C MET A 324 -2.87 -9.17 -6.63
N VAL A 325 -2.20 -9.42 -5.51
CA VAL A 325 -0.79 -9.05 -5.30
C VAL A 325 0.10 -9.71 -6.36
N LYS A 326 -0.11 -11.00 -6.67
CA LYS A 326 0.61 -11.67 -7.77
C LYS A 326 0.37 -11.01 -9.13
N LYS A 327 -0.83 -10.48 -9.41
CA LYS A 327 -1.07 -9.70 -10.65
C LYS A 327 -0.22 -8.44 -10.68
N TYR A 328 -0.12 -7.70 -9.58
CA TYR A 328 0.75 -6.52 -9.51
C TYR A 328 2.23 -6.88 -9.70
N TYR A 329 2.71 -7.97 -9.09
CA TYR A 329 4.08 -8.44 -9.35
C TYR A 329 4.32 -8.80 -10.82
N ARG A 330 3.38 -9.48 -11.50
CA ARG A 330 3.49 -9.73 -12.94
C ARG A 330 3.52 -8.46 -13.78
N ILE A 331 2.90 -7.38 -13.31
CA ILE A 331 2.90 -6.11 -14.04
C ILE A 331 4.23 -5.38 -13.82
N PHE A 332 4.69 -5.28 -12.57
CA PHE A 332 5.82 -4.42 -12.25
C PHE A 332 7.18 -5.12 -12.30
N TYR A 333 7.22 -6.44 -12.08
CA TYR A 333 8.42 -7.27 -12.14
C TYR A 333 8.38 -8.26 -13.32
N GLY A 334 7.50 -7.97 -14.28
CA GLY A 334 7.04 -8.86 -15.36
C GLY A 334 8.08 -9.24 -16.37
#